data_AF-A0AAE8MKC5-F1
#
_entry.id   AF-A0AAE8MKC5-F1
#
_cell.length_a   1.000
_cell.length_b   1.000
_cell.length_c   1.000
_cell.angle_alpha   90.00
_cell.angle_beta   90.00
_cell.angle_gamma   90.00
#
_symmetry.space_group_name_H-M   'P 1'
#
loop_
_entity.id
_entity.type
_entity.pdbx_description
1 polymer ?
#
loop_
_entity_poly.entity_id
_entity_poly.type
_entity_poly.pdbx_seq_one_letter_code
_entity_poly.pdbx_strand_id
1 'polypeptide(L)'
;MTVFAHFIDQLGHQQSRLLALRRQFGAHSGENLAGSLIDIVHEWEIEGRVGYAISDNIMANDTCLYYMYQRLNPSMRPVDIKARRMRCYRHMLNLVAHAFLFGKDAESFELESDINGMRGLVEQDLDY
;
A
#
# COMPACT_ATOMS: atom_id res chain seq x y z
N MET A 1 7.86 5.54 6.24
CA MET A 1 6.85 5.87 5.23
C MET A 1 7.50 6.64 4.11
N THR A 2 7.35 6.13 2.90
CA THR A 2 7.85 6.75 1.68
C THR A 2 6.65 7.25 0.89
N VAL A 3 6.70 8.49 0.41
CA VAL A 3 5.58 9.11 -0.31
C VAL A 3 6.09 9.64 -1.64
N PHE A 4 5.45 9.20 -2.72
CA PHE A 4 5.69 9.70 -4.07
C PHE A 4 4.46 10.45 -4.56
N ALA A 5 4.70 11.58 -5.24
CA ALA A 5 3.70 12.24 -6.06
C ALA A 5 3.89 11.81 -7.52
N HIS A 6 2.78 11.45 -8.14
CA HIS A 6 2.68 11.20 -9.58
C HIS A 6 1.69 12.18 -10.18
N PHE A 7 2.11 12.93 -11.19
CA PHE A 7 1.28 13.95 -11.83
C PHE A 7 1.73 14.19 -13.27
N ILE A 8 0.92 14.91 -14.04
CA ILE A 8 1.27 15.39 -15.39
C ILE A 8 1.65 16.87 -15.25
N ASP A 9 2.81 17.25 -15.76
CA ASP A 9 3.26 18.65 -15.72
C ASP A 9 2.63 19.51 -16.83
N GLN A 10 3.00 20.80 -16.86
CA GLN A 10 2.49 21.76 -17.84
C GLN A 10 2.88 21.45 -19.29
N LEU A 11 3.90 20.60 -19.50
CA LEU A 11 4.34 20.15 -20.82
C LEU A 11 3.65 18.83 -21.23
N GLY A 12 2.76 18.30 -20.38
CA GLY A 12 2.07 17.03 -20.63
C GLY A 12 2.90 15.80 -20.27
N HIS A 13 4.05 15.96 -19.62
CA HIS A 13 4.89 14.83 -19.25
C HIS A 13 4.52 14.24 -17.89
N GLN A 14 4.53 12.92 -17.81
CA GLN A 14 4.37 12.22 -16.53
C GLN A 14 5.59 12.46 -15.65
N GLN A 15 5.33 12.89 -14.42
CA GLN A 15 6.33 13.10 -13.39
C GLN A 15 6.12 12.12 -12.24
N SER A 16 7.23 11.64 -11.69
CA SER A 16 7.27 10.92 -10.41
C SER A 16 8.29 11.63 -9.52
N ARG A 17 7.87 12.04 -8.33
CA ARG A 17 8.73 12.76 -7.37
C ARG A 17 8.61 12.15 -6.00
N LEU A 18 9.74 11.83 -5.38
CA LEU A 18 9.79 11.47 -3.97
C LEU A 18 9.52 12.74 -3.16
N LEU A 19 8.40 12.78 -2.45
CA LEU A 19 8.05 13.89 -1.58
C LEU A 19 8.66 13.73 -0.19
N ALA A 20 8.74 12.50 0.29
CA ALA A 20 9.21 12.21 1.64
C ALA A 20 9.71 10.78 1.80
N LEU A 21 10.72 10.62 2.64
CA LEU A 21 11.15 9.37 3.24
C LEU A 21 11.27 9.60 4.75
N ARG A 22 10.20 9.34 5.49
CA ARG A 22 10.12 9.62 6.93
C ARG A 22 10.10 8.36 7.76
N ARG A 23 10.78 8.38 8.90
CA ARG A 23 10.55 7.38 9.95
C ARG A 23 9.15 7.60 10.54
N GLN A 24 8.40 6.52 10.68
CA GLN A 24 7.10 6.55 11.37
C GLN A 24 7.30 6.31 12.86
N PHE A 25 6.78 7.21 13.68
CA PHE A 25 6.85 7.14 15.14
C PHE A 25 5.48 6.82 15.72
N GLY A 26 5.43 6.14 16.86
CA GLY A 26 4.18 5.77 17.52
C GLY A 26 3.50 4.54 16.89
N ALA A 27 2.21 4.38 17.17
CA ALA A 27 1.43 3.23 16.71
C ALA A 27 1.26 3.24 15.19
N HIS A 28 1.33 2.08 14.55
CA HIS A 28 1.12 1.92 13.10
C HIS A 28 -0.37 1.94 12.72
N SER A 29 -1.14 2.83 13.36
CA SER A 29 -2.56 3.02 13.10
C SER A 29 -2.79 3.88 11.85
N GLY A 30 -3.94 3.71 11.20
CA GLY A 30 -4.29 4.52 10.04
C GLY A 30 -4.32 6.03 10.34
N GLU A 31 -4.83 6.43 11.51
CA GLU A 31 -4.88 7.84 11.92
C GLU A 31 -3.48 8.47 12.06
N ASN A 32 -2.54 7.75 12.66
CA ASN A 32 -1.17 8.23 12.80
C ASN A 32 -0.45 8.38 11.44
N LEU A 33 -0.65 7.40 10.54
CA LEU A 33 -0.15 7.48 9.17
C LEU A 33 -0.79 8.66 8.42
N ALA A 34 -2.08 8.91 8.63
CA ALA A 34 -2.79 10.03 8.01
C ALA A 34 -2.21 11.38 8.45
N GLY A 35 -1.92 11.54 9.74
CA GLY A 35 -1.26 12.75 10.27
C GLY A 35 0.05 13.04 9.53
N SER A 36 0.92 12.02 9.41
CA SER A 36 2.16 12.16 8.65
C SER A 36 1.96 12.50 7.18
N LEU A 37 0.93 11.95 6.52
CA LEU A 37 0.62 12.26 5.12
C LEU A 37 0.12 13.70 4.96
N ILE A 38 -0.72 14.16 5.88
CA ILE A 38 -1.24 15.54 5.89
C ILE A 38 -0.09 16.53 6.07
N ASP A 39 0.85 16.28 6.98
CA ASP A 39 2.04 17.13 7.17
C ASP A 39 2.84 17.23 5.87
N ILE A 40 3.07 16.11 5.17
CA ILE A 40 3.75 16.11 3.87
C ILE A 40 2.96 16.91 2.83
N VAL A 41 1.65 16.76 2.78
CA VAL A 41 0.79 17.50 1.84
C VAL A 41 0.86 19.01 2.09
N HIS A 42 0.88 19.44 3.36
CA HIS A 42 1.02 20.84 3.77
C HIS A 42 2.41 21.40 3.43
N GLU A 43 3.48 20.65 3.73
CA GLU A 43 4.85 21.09 3.44
C GLU A 43 5.12 21.31 1.94
N TRP A 44 4.39 20.60 1.08
CA TRP A 44 4.46 20.76 -0.38
C TRP A 44 3.37 21.69 -0.95
N GLU A 45 2.46 22.20 -0.13
CA GLU A 45 1.36 23.10 -0.53
C GLU A 45 0.46 22.49 -1.64
N ILE A 46 0.10 21.21 -1.50
CA ILE A 46 -0.67 20.44 -2.50
C ILE A 46 -2.04 19.95 -2.02
N GLU A 47 -2.61 20.49 -0.95
CA GLU A 47 -3.88 20.10 -0.33
C GLU A 47 -5.03 19.98 -1.34
N GLY A 48 -5.15 20.96 -2.24
CA GLY A 48 -6.18 21.00 -3.27
C GLY A 48 -5.88 20.16 -4.52
N ARG A 49 -4.71 19.49 -4.56
CA ARG A 49 -4.20 18.77 -5.74
C ARG A 49 -4.11 17.26 -5.54
N VAL A 50 -4.38 16.76 -4.33
CA VAL A 50 -4.39 15.32 -4.05
C VAL A 50 -5.63 14.67 -4.64
N GLY A 51 -5.45 14.03 -5.81
CA GLY A 51 -6.52 13.31 -6.51
C GLY A 51 -6.78 11.93 -5.90
N TYR A 52 -5.81 11.03 -6.06
CA TYR A 52 -5.90 9.60 -5.74
C TYR A 52 -4.71 9.16 -4.91
N ALA A 53 -4.89 8.10 -4.13
CA ALA A 53 -3.82 7.48 -3.35
C ALA A 53 -3.67 6.00 -3.68
N ILE A 54 -2.43 5.55 -3.87
CA ILE A 54 -2.06 4.14 -4.12
C ILE A 54 -1.34 3.62 -2.88
N SER A 55 -1.81 2.49 -2.35
CA SER A 55 -1.18 1.81 -1.20
C SER A 55 -1.38 0.29 -1.28
N ASP A 56 -0.64 -0.48 -0.48
CA ASP A 56 -0.88 -1.93 -0.39
C ASP A 56 -2.27 -2.25 0.21
N ASN A 57 -2.64 -3.54 0.17
CA ASN A 57 -3.97 -3.99 0.55
C ASN A 57 -4.09 -4.29 2.05
N ILE A 58 -3.53 -3.43 2.90
CA ILE A 58 -3.66 -3.52 4.35
C ILE A 58 -4.84 -2.64 4.82
N MET A 59 -5.66 -3.19 5.74
CA MET A 59 -6.85 -2.51 6.30
C MET A 59 -6.52 -1.15 6.92
N ALA A 60 -5.35 -1.00 7.55
CA ALA A 60 -4.90 0.26 8.15
C ALA A 60 -4.84 1.41 7.11
N ASN A 61 -4.60 1.11 5.82
CA ASN A 61 -4.56 2.13 4.78
C ASN A 61 -5.95 2.67 4.44
N ASP A 62 -7.01 1.87 4.59
CA ASP A 62 -8.38 2.35 4.41
C ASP A 62 -8.71 3.42 5.46
N THR A 63 -8.39 3.14 6.72
CA THR A 63 -8.53 4.10 7.81
C THR A 63 -7.63 5.32 7.63
N CYS A 64 -6.39 5.13 7.17
CA CYS A 64 -5.46 6.22 6.88
C CYS A 64 -6.00 7.19 5.84
N LEU A 65 -6.42 6.68 4.68
CA LEU A 65 -6.93 7.53 3.60
C LEU A 65 -8.25 8.18 3.98
N TYR A 66 -9.09 7.51 4.78
CA TYR A 66 -10.28 8.12 5.34
C TYR A 66 -9.96 9.38 6.15
N TYR A 67 -9.08 9.28 7.15
CA TYR A 67 -8.68 10.43 7.96
C TYR A 67 -7.98 11.51 7.15
N MET A 68 -7.09 11.13 6.22
CA MET A 68 -6.38 12.08 5.37
C MET A 68 -7.36 12.91 4.51
N TYR A 69 -8.22 12.26 3.73
CA TYR A 69 -9.14 12.98 2.85
C TYR A 69 -10.21 13.76 3.61
N GLN A 70 -10.72 13.25 4.74
CA GLN A 70 -11.63 14.02 5.60
C GLN A 70 -11.00 15.32 6.09
N ARG A 71 -9.71 15.30 6.41
CA ARG A 71 -8.99 16.49 6.90
C ARG A 71 -8.61 17.46 5.78
N LEU A 72 -8.26 16.96 4.60
CA LEU A 72 -7.97 17.77 3.42
C LEU A 72 -9.24 18.37 2.80
N ASN A 73 -10.35 17.64 2.84
CA ASN A 73 -11.65 18.07 2.34
C ASN A 73 -12.80 17.47 3.18
N PRO A 74 -13.30 18.19 4.19
CA PRO A 74 -14.39 17.74 5.06
C PRO A 74 -15.72 17.46 4.34
N SER A 75 -15.90 17.97 3.12
CA SER A 75 -17.10 17.70 2.31
C SER A 75 -17.09 16.35 1.58
N MET A 76 -15.93 15.69 1.53
CA MET A 76 -15.78 14.44 0.81
C MET A 76 -16.52 13.32 1.55
N ARG A 77 -17.36 12.54 0.84
CA ARG A 77 -18.09 11.44 1.47
C ARG A 77 -17.24 10.17 1.50
N PRO A 78 -17.54 9.19 2.38
CA PRO A 78 -16.82 7.92 2.42
C PRO A 78 -16.76 7.20 1.07
N VAL A 79 -17.82 7.28 0.26
CA VAL A 79 -17.85 6.69 -1.10
C VAL A 79 -16.86 7.36 -2.06
N ASP A 80 -16.68 8.67 -1.94
CA ASP A 80 -15.76 9.44 -2.78
C ASP A 80 -14.31 9.12 -2.40
N ILE A 81 -14.04 8.95 -1.10
CA ILE A 81 -12.74 8.50 -0.58
C ILE A 81 -12.42 7.09 -1.09
N LYS A 82 -13.39 6.18 -1.01
CA LYS A 82 -13.23 4.81 -1.51
C LYS A 82 -12.93 4.78 -3.00
N ALA A 83 -13.57 5.65 -3.79
CA ALA A 83 -13.31 5.77 -5.23
C ALA A 83 -11.92 6.33 -5.56
N ARG A 84 -11.32 7.11 -4.64
CA ARG A 84 -9.97 7.68 -4.78
C ARG A 84 -8.85 6.76 -4.28
N ARG A 85 -9.20 5.67 -3.60
CA ARG A 85 -8.24 4.65 -3.17
C ARG A 85 -7.98 3.65 -4.29
N MET A 86 -6.73 3.57 -4.69
CA MET A 86 -6.20 2.51 -5.54
C MET A 86 -5.34 1.54 -4.73
N ARG A 87 -5.41 0.26 -5.08
CA ARG A 87 -4.55 -0.79 -4.50
C ARG A 87 -3.28 -0.93 -5.32
N CYS A 88 -2.17 -1.19 -4.66
CA CYS A 88 -0.89 -1.43 -5.32
C CYS A 88 -1.00 -2.66 -6.21
N TYR A 89 -0.83 -2.46 -7.52
CA TYR A 89 -0.93 -3.53 -8.51
C TYR A 89 0.05 -4.67 -8.23
N ARG A 90 1.30 -4.34 -7.86
CA ARG A 90 2.32 -5.34 -7.51
C ARG A 90 1.89 -6.20 -6.32
N HIS A 91 1.30 -5.60 -5.30
CA HIS A 91 0.82 -6.35 -4.14
C HIS A 91 -0.36 -7.25 -4.51
N MET A 92 -1.30 -6.76 -5.34
CA MET A 92 -2.39 -7.60 -5.85
C MET A 92 -1.87 -8.79 -6.67
N LEU A 93 -0.87 -8.59 -7.53
CA LEU A 93 -0.24 -9.68 -8.27
C LEU A 93 0.43 -10.70 -7.34
N ASN A 94 1.11 -10.23 -6.29
CA ASN A 94 1.72 -11.11 -5.29
C ASN A 94 0.67 -11.99 -4.60
N LEU A 95 -0.45 -11.40 -4.19
CA LEU A 95 -1.56 -12.14 -3.59
C LEU A 95 -2.15 -13.18 -4.55
N VAL A 96 -2.32 -12.83 -5.82
CA VAL A 96 -2.82 -13.77 -6.84
C VAL A 96 -1.83 -14.92 -7.04
N ALA A 97 -0.52 -14.63 -7.12
CA ALA A 97 0.51 -15.64 -7.27
C ALA A 97 0.54 -16.60 -6.06
N HIS A 98 0.51 -16.05 -4.84
CA HIS A 98 0.47 -16.87 -3.62
C HIS A 98 -0.78 -17.75 -3.56
N ALA A 99 -1.96 -17.19 -3.88
CA ALA A 99 -3.19 -17.98 -3.91
C ALA A 99 -3.17 -19.08 -4.98
N PHE A 100 -2.50 -18.84 -6.11
CA PHE A 100 -2.34 -19.83 -7.18
C PHE A 100 -1.37 -20.96 -6.80
N LEU A 101 -0.21 -20.61 -6.22
CA LEU A 101 0.82 -21.58 -5.86
C LEU A 101 0.48 -22.38 -4.62
N PHE A 102 -0.11 -21.74 -3.60
CA PHE A 102 -0.23 -22.32 -2.26
C PHE A 102 -1.68 -22.47 -1.78
N GLY A 103 -2.66 -22.06 -2.59
CA GLY A 103 -4.07 -22.13 -2.22
C GLY A 103 -4.43 -21.18 -1.07
N LYS A 104 -5.31 -21.64 -0.16
CA LYS A 104 -5.85 -20.81 0.93
C LYS A 104 -4.90 -20.62 2.12
N ASP A 105 -3.86 -21.45 2.23
CA ASP A 105 -3.00 -21.50 3.41
C ASP A 105 -1.52 -21.48 2.98
N ALA A 106 -1.11 -20.33 2.44
CA ALA A 106 0.27 -20.11 2.02
C ALA A 106 1.25 -20.26 3.17
N GLU A 107 0.86 -19.87 4.38
CA GLU A 107 1.69 -20.00 5.58
C GLU A 107 1.96 -21.47 5.92
N SER A 108 0.94 -22.35 5.82
CA SER A 108 1.15 -23.78 6.02
C SER A 108 2.05 -24.40 4.95
N PHE A 109 1.95 -23.98 3.69
CA PHE A 109 2.80 -24.49 2.61
C PHE A 109 4.26 -24.05 2.78
N GLU A 110 4.50 -22.76 3.06
CA GLU A 110 5.85 -22.23 3.29
C GLU A 110 6.49 -22.91 4.50
N LEU A 111 5.73 -23.11 5.59
CA LEU A 111 6.21 -23.82 6.77
C LEU A 111 6.55 -25.28 6.48
N GLU A 112 5.73 -25.98 5.69
CA GLU A 112 5.99 -27.36 5.28
C GLU A 112 7.25 -27.45 4.38
N SER A 113 7.41 -26.50 3.46
CA SER A 113 8.60 -26.38 2.61
C SER A 113 9.88 -26.15 3.44
N ASP A 114 9.84 -25.25 4.43
CA ASP A 114 10.95 -25.00 5.34
C ASP A 114 11.29 -26.23 6.19
N ILE A 115 10.26 -26.93 6.70
CA ILE A 115 10.43 -28.20 7.43
C ILE A 115 11.07 -29.26 6.53
N ASN A 116 10.61 -29.39 5.30
CA ASN A 116 11.17 -30.33 4.33
C ASN A 116 12.61 -29.98 3.94
N GLY A 117 12.93 -28.68 3.84
CA GLY A 117 14.29 -28.18 3.68
C GLY A 117 15.21 -28.56 4.84
N MET A 118 14.75 -28.37 6.09
CA MET A 118 15.49 -28.80 7.28
C MET A 118 15.65 -30.33 7.38
N ARG A 119 14.70 -31.09 6.83
CA ARG A 119 14.73 -32.56 6.78
C ARG A 119 15.51 -33.12 5.58
N GLY A 120 16.00 -32.27 4.67
CA GLY A 120 16.71 -32.68 3.46
C GLY A 120 15.83 -33.35 2.40
N LEU A 121 14.52 -33.08 2.39
CA LEU A 121 13.52 -33.69 1.51
C LEU A 121 13.16 -32.84 0.28
N VAL A 122 14.04 -31.90 -0.11
CA VAL A 122 13.77 -30.84 -1.11
C VAL A 122 13.42 -31.37 -2.51
N GLU A 123 13.83 -32.59 -2.86
CA GLU A 123 13.73 -33.12 -4.23
C GLU A 123 12.60 -34.15 -4.48
N GLN A 124 11.75 -34.49 -3.50
CA GLN A 124 10.70 -35.50 -3.73
C GLN A 124 9.47 -34.99 -4.52
N ASP A 125 9.35 -33.67 -4.70
CA ASP A 125 8.19 -33.05 -5.39
C ASP A 125 8.42 -32.83 -6.90
N LEU A 126 9.60 -33.18 -7.43
CA LEU A 126 9.95 -33.00 -8.86
C LEU A 126 9.82 -34.29 -9.69
N ASP A 127 9.45 -35.43 -9.07
CA ASP A 127 9.31 -36.74 -9.73
C ASP A 127 7.90 -36.98 -10.30
N TYR A 128 7.35 -36.01 -11.05
CA TYR A 128 6.15 -36.20 -11.87
C TYR A 128 6.35 -35.78 -13.33
#